data_AF-A0A9J6QVS7-F1
#
_entry.id   AF-A0A9J6QVS7-F1
#
_cell.length_a   1.000
_cell.length_b   1.000
_cell.length_c   1.000
_cell.angle_alpha   90.00
_cell.angle_beta   90.00
_cell.angle_gamma   90.00
#
_symmetry.space_group_name_H-M   'P 1'
#
loop_
_entity.id
_entity.type
_entity.pdbx_description
1 polymer ?
#
loop_
_entity_poly.entity_id
_entity_poly.type
_entity_poly.pdbx_seq_one_letter_code
_entity_poly.pdbx_strand_id
1 'polypeptide(L)' 'MQRIRTIDQAYDEIKKQDPETAISRYLVRQMINQGMVPSIKSGSKKLVDVGVLERKIKELTGGSA' A
#
# COMPACT_ATOMS: atom_id res chain seq x y z
N MET A 1 -1.51 -14.75 -3.06
CA MET A 1 -2.00 -14.94 -1.68
C MET A 1 -2.30 -13.56 -1.12
N GLN A 2 -3.51 -13.31 -0.63
CA GLN A 2 -3.89 -11.97 -0.13
C GLN A 2 -3.23 -11.73 1.22
N ARG A 3 -2.40 -10.68 1.32
CA ARG A 3 -1.76 -10.28 2.58
C ARG A 3 -2.51 -9.06 3.10
N ILE A 4 -3.57 -9.29 3.88
CA ILE A 4 -4.33 -8.20 4.50
C ILE A 4 -3.57 -7.71 5.73
N ARG A 5 -3.13 -6.46 5.72
CA ARG A 5 -2.38 -5.81 6.80
C ARG A 5 -2.97 -4.44 7.12
N THR A 6 -2.62 -3.87 8.27
CA THR A 6 -2.92 -2.45 8.53
C THR A 6 -2.04 -1.57 7.65
N ILE A 7 -2.43 -0.31 7.45
CA ILE A 7 -1.66 0.68 6.68
C ILE A 7 -0.19 0.72 7.12
N ASP A 8 0.06 0.76 8.43
CA ASP A 8 1.43 0.82 8.97
C ASP A 8 2.21 -0.47 8.69
N GLN A 9 1.60 -1.64 8.91
CA GLN A 9 2.28 -2.91 8.62
C GLN A 9 2.50 -3.10 7.12
N ALA A 10 1.55 -2.67 6.28
CA ALA A 10 1.68 -2.72 4.83
C ALA A 10 2.86 -1.86 4.36
N TYR A 11 2.97 -0.64 4.89
CA TYR A 11 4.09 0.25 4.59
C TYR A 11 5.44 -0.38 4.99
N ASP A 12 5.55 -0.89 6.22
CA ASP A 12 6.78 -1.51 6.73
C ASP A 12 7.15 -2.76 5.92
N GLU A 13 6.17 -3.59 5.53
CA GLU A 13 6.39 -4.78 4.70
C GLU A 13 6.88 -4.42 3.29
N ILE A 14 6.29 -3.38 2.67
CA ILE A 14 6.71 -2.89 1.35
C ILE A 14 8.13 -2.34 1.41
N LYS A 15 8.43 -1.51 2.42
CA LYS A 15 9.76 -0.94 2.60
C LYS A 15 10.82 -2.00 2.88
N LYS A 16 10.43 -3.10 3.53
CA LYS A 16 11.31 -4.25 3.79
C LYS A 16 11.55 -5.10 2.55
N GLN A 17 10.52 -5.28 1.71
CA GLN A 17 10.65 -6.02 0.44
C GLN A 17 11.37 -5.19 -0.63
N ASP A 18 11.12 -3.89 -0.67
CA ASP A 18 11.61 -2.98 -1.70
C ASP A 18 11.95 -1.61 -1.06
N PRO A 19 13.18 -1.46 -0.53
CA PRO A 19 13.61 -0.22 0.12
C PRO A 19 13.79 0.95 -0.86
N GLU A 20 13.91 0.68 -2.16
CA GLU A 20 14.01 1.70 -3.22
C GLU A 20 12.66 2.30 -3.60
N THR A 21 11.57 1.63 -3.23
CA THR A 21 10.23 2.16 -3.38
C THR A 21 10.06 3.42 -2.51
N ALA A 22 10.18 4.59 -3.16
CA ALA A 22 10.10 5.92 -2.56
C ALA A 22 8.66 6.31 -2.16
N ILE A 23 7.99 5.48 -1.37
CA ILE A 23 6.66 5.75 -0.84
C ILE A 23 6.75 6.30 0.58
N SER A 24 5.78 7.14 0.92
CA SER A 24 5.55 7.62 2.29
C SER A 24 4.27 7.02 2.86
N ARG A 25 4.18 6.85 4.18
CA ARG A 25 2.93 6.45 4.86
C ARG A 25 1.76 7.36 4.47
N TYR A 26 2.04 8.64 4.27
CA TYR A 26 1.05 9.62 3.80
C TYR A 26 0.49 9.26 2.42
N LEU A 27 1.35 8.90 1.46
CA LEU A 27 0.96 8.52 0.12
C LEU A 27 0.05 7.27 0.15
N VAL A 28 0.42 6.26 0.94
CA VAL A 28 -0.42 5.06 1.12
C VAL A 28 -1.79 5.43 1.68
N ARG A 29 -1.84 6.25 2.73
CA ARG A 29 -3.10 6.73 3.32
C ARG A 29 -3.94 7.53 2.33
N GLN A 30 -3.30 8.37 1.52
CA GLN A 30 -3.94 9.15 0.48
C GLN A 30 -4.54 8.25 -0.61
N MET A 31 -3.79 7.28 -1.13
CA MET A 31 -4.29 6.32 -2.13
C MET A 31 -5.53 5.55 -1.63
N ILE A 32 -5.51 5.15 -0.36
CA ILE A 32 -6.64 4.47 0.28
C ILE A 32 -7.85 5.40 0.40
N ASN A 33 -7.63 6.65 0.81
CA ASN A 33 -8.70 7.63 0.94
C ASN A 33 -9.28 8.05 -0.42
N GLN A 34 -8.45 8.10 -1.46
CA GLN A 34 -8.87 8.37 -2.85
C GLN A 34 -9.56 7.16 -3.51
N GLY A 35 -9.53 5.98 -2.89
CA GLY A 35 -10.13 4.76 -3.44
C GLY A 35 -9.29 4.06 -4.51
N MET A 36 -8.03 4.47 -4.71
CA MET A 36 -7.10 3.77 -5.62
C MET A 36 -6.74 2.37 -5.15
N VAL A 37 -6.71 2.17 -3.82
CA VAL A 37 -6.41 0.88 -3.20
C VAL A 37 -7.63 0.44 -2.38
N PRO A 38 -8.20 -0.75 -2.67
CA PRO A 38 -9.31 -1.27 -1.91
C PRO A 38 -8.88 -1.49 -0.46
N SER A 39 -9.64 -0.91 0.46
CA SER A 39 -9.42 -1.06 1.90
C SER A 39 -10.69 -1.52 2.58
N ILE A 40 -10.53 -2.36 3.59
CA ILE A 40 -11.62 -2.86 4.43
C ILE A 40 -11.52 -2.15 5.77
N LYS A 41 -12.63 -1.58 6.24
CA LYS A 41 -12.70 -0.99 7.57
C LYS A 41 -12.96 -2.10 8.59
N SER A 42 -12.10 -2.22 9.59
CA SER A 42 -12.29 -3.12 10.73
C SER A 42 -12.23 -2.31 12.02
N GLY A 43 -13.40 -1.98 12.57
CA GLY A 43 -13.56 -1.06 13.69
C GLY A 43 -12.98 0.33 13.38
N SER A 44 -11.96 0.72 14.14
CA SER A 44 -11.24 2.00 13.96
C SER A 44 -10.06 1.92 12.99
N LYS A 45 -9.66 0.71 12.56
CA LYS A 45 -8.49 0.50 11.69
C LYS A 45 -8.93 0.25 10.25
N LYS A 46 -8.07 0.66 9.31
CA LYS A 46 -8.19 0.31 7.90
C LYS A 46 -7.21 -0.81 7.58
N LEU A 47 -7.76 -1.89 7.03
CA LEU A 47 -7.02 -3.03 6.52
C LEU A 47 -6.89 -2.88 5.01
N VAL A 48 -5.70 -3.16 4.51
CA VAL A 48 -5.37 -3.07 3.09
C VAL A 48 -4.68 -4.34 2.63
N ASP A 49 -4.92 -4.72 1.39
CA ASP A 49 -4.19 -5.81 0.77
C ASP A 49 -2.83 -5.30 0.31
N VAL A 50 -1.76 -5.79 0.95
CA VAL A 50 -0.38 -5.44 0.62
C VAL A 50 -0.08 -5.81 -0.83
N GLY A 51 -0.61 -6.92 -1.35
CA GLY A 51 -0.35 -7.32 -2.74
C GLY A 51 -0.95 -6.35 -3.76
N VAL A 52 -2.13 -5.80 -3.47
CA VAL A 52 -2.75 -4.77 -4.34
C VAL A 52 -2.01 -3.45 -4.21
N LEU A 53 -1.64 -3.06 -2.99
CA LEU A 53 -0.88 -1.85 -2.72
C LEU A 53 0.49 -1.88 -3.42
N GLU A 54 1.25 -2.97 -3.27
CA GLU A 54 2.51 -3.22 -3.97
C GLU A 54 2.35 -3.08 -5.48
N ARG A 55 1.31 -3.70 -6.06
CA ARG A 55 1.05 -3.63 -7.49
C ARG A 55 0.79 -2.21 -7.96
N LYS A 56 -0.03 -1.45 -7.24
CA LYS A 56 -0.33 -0.04 -7.58
C LYS A 56 0.89 0.86 -7.45
N ILE A 57 1.72 0.62 -6.43
CA ILE A 57 2.95 1.37 -6.27
C ILE A 57 3.90 1.07 -7.42
N LYS A 58 4.12 -0.21 -7.78
CA LYS A 58 4.93 -0.57 -8.95
C LYS A 58 4.38 0.02 -10.25
N GLU A 59 3.06 0.13 -10.39
CA GLU A 59 2.41 0.79 -11.53
C GLU A 59 2.70 2.31 -11.58
N LEU A 60 2.87 2.96 -10.42
CA LEU A 60 3.20 4.39 -10.31
C LEU A 60 4.70 4.68 -10.46
N THR A 61 5.56 3.83 -9.91
CA THR A 61 7.03 4.01 -9.94
C THR A 61 7.67 3.38 -11.19
N GLY A 62 7.02 2.40 -11.81
CA GLY A 62 7.49 1.65 -12.99
C GLY A 62 7.35 2.40 -14.32
N GLY A 63 7.46 3.73 -14.30
CA GLY A 63 7.58 4.55 -15.50
C GLY A 63 9.01 4.58 -16.00
N SER A 64 9.43 3.53 -16.70
CA SER A 64 10.37 3.65 -17.83
C SER A 64 10.09 2.50 -18.79
N ALA A 65 9.45 2.89 -19.88
CA ALA A 65 9.36 2.13 -21.12
C ALA A 65 10.77 1.86 -21.70
#